data_AF-A0A0S6WWL6-F1
#
_entry.id   AF-A0A0S6WWL6-F1
#
_cell.length_a   1.000
_cell.length_b   1.000
_cell.length_c   1.000
_cell.angle_alpha   90.00
_cell.angle_beta   90.00
_cell.angle_gamma   90.00
#
_symmetry.space_group_name_H-M   'P 1'
#
loop_
_entity.id
_entity.type
_entity.pdbx_description
1 polymer ?
#
loop_
_entity_poly.entity_id
_entity_poly.type
_entity_poly.pdbx_seq_one_letter_code
_entity_poly.pdbx_strand_id
1 'polypeptide(L)' 'MIDVETGAVVEFVDPELEALQKQIAEKLGFRLVDHRMELFGVKLDRDEG' A
#
# COMPACT_ATOMS: atom_id res chain seq x y z
N MET A 1 5.97 1.56 -0.16
CA MET A 1 6.23 1.64 1.28
C MET A 1 7.47 2.51 1.48
N ILE A 2 7.41 3.47 2.38
CA ILE A 2 8.50 4.39 2.67
C ILE A 2 8.98 4.08 4.09
N ASP A 3 10.25 3.69 4.20
CA ASP A 3 10.93 3.58 5.48
C ASP A 3 11.20 5.00 5.99
N VAL A 4 10.55 5.36 7.10
CA VAL A 4 10.64 6.72 7.66
C VAL A 4 12.00 7.02 8.29
N GLU A 5 12.79 5.99 8.63
CA GLU A 5 14.10 6.16 9.26
C GLU A 5 15.21 6.31 8.23
N THR A 6 15.14 5.53 7.15
CA THR A 6 16.19 5.51 6.12
C THR A 6 15.82 6.32 4.88
N GLY A 7 14.54 6.66 4.70
CA GLY A 7 14.01 7.26 3.47
C GLY A 7 13.95 6.27 2.30
N ALA A 8 14.23 4.98 2.53
CA ALA A 8 14.19 3.97 1.49
C ALA A 8 12.74 3.77 0.99
N VAL A 9 12.59 3.70 -0.33
CA VAL A 9 11.29 3.52 -0.98
C VAL A 9 11.24 2.12 -1.59
N VAL A 10 10.20 1.37 -1.23
CA VAL A 10 9.89 0.07 -1.80
C VAL A 10 8.61 0.20 -2.63
N GLU A 11 8.74 0.03 -3.94
CA GLU A 11 7.60 -0.10 -4.85
C GLU A 11 7.09 -1.55 -4.81
N PHE A 12 5.79 -1.71 -4.68
CA PHE A 12 5.17 -3.03 -4.72
C PHE A 12 3.81 -2.95 -5.40
N VAL A 13 3.43 -4.06 -6.03
CA VAL A 13 2.12 -4.26 -6.64
C VAL A 13 1.62 -5.61 -6.16
N ASP A 14 0.42 -5.63 -5.59
CA ASP A 14 -0.21 -6.84 -5.07
C ASP A 14 -1.51 -7.12 -5.85
N PRO A 15 -1.58 -8.19 -6.66
CA PRO A 15 -2.76 -8.50 -7.46
C PRO A 15 -4.05 -8.71 -6.67
N GLU A 16 -3.97 -9.24 -5.44
CA GLU A 16 -5.14 -9.48 -4.60
C GLU A 16 -5.69 -8.16 -4.05
N LEU A 17 -4.79 -7.26 -3.63
CA LEU A 17 -5.15 -5.92 -3.19
C LEU A 17 -5.81 -5.11 -4.32
N GLU A 18 -5.25 -5.18 -5.52
CA GLU A 18 -5.81 -4.53 -6.72
C GLU A 18 -7.22 -5.04 -7.06
N ALA A 19 -7.44 -6.35 -6.95
CA ALA A 19 -8.75 -6.95 -7.14
C ALA A 19 -9.75 -6.47 -6.08
N LEU A 20 -9.32 -6.39 -4.82
CA LEU A 20 -10.15 -5.93 -3.71
C LEU A 20 -10.60 -4.48 -3.90
N GLN A 21 -9.69 -3.58 -4.27
CA GLN A 21 -10.01 -2.17 -4.50
C GLN A 21 -11.05 -2.00 -5.62
N LYS A 22 -10.91 -2.75 -6.72
CA LYS A 22 -11.90 -2.76 -7.82
C LYS A 22 -13.27 -3.22 -7.34
N GLN A 23 -13.32 -4.32 -6.58
CA GLN A 23 -14.58 -4.85 -6.04
C GLN A 23 -15.27 -3.86 -5.10
N ILE A 24 -14.51 -3.15 -4.26
CA ILE A 24 -15.07 -2.14 -3.36
C ILE A 24 -15.64 -0.97 -4.17
N ALA A 25 -14.90 -0.48 -5.18
CA ALA A 25 -15.39 0.57 -6.06
C ALA A 25 -16.70 0.17 -6.75
N GLU A 26 -16.76 -1.03 -7.32
CA GLU A 26 -17.96 -1.55 -7.98
C GLU A 26 -19.15 -1.65 -7.02
N LYS A 27 -18.94 -2.16 -5.79
CA LYS A 27 -19.98 -2.25 -4.76
C LYS A 27 -20.54 -0.90 -4.34
N LEU A 28 -19.72 0.14 -4.41
CA LEU A 28 -20.12 1.52 -4.11
C LEU A 28 -20.71 2.25 -5.33
N GLY A 29 -20.79 1.59 -6.50
CA GLY A 29 -21.32 2.17 -7.73
C GLY A 29 -20.32 3.04 -8.50
N PHE A 30 -19.02 2.85 -8.26
CA PHE A 30 -17.93 3.56 -8.94
C PHE A 30 -17.11 2.62 -9.82
N ARG A 31 -16.47 3.18 -10.85
CA ARG A 31 -15.41 2.51 -11.59
C ARG A 31 -14.07 3.01 -11.07
N LEU A 32 -13.21 2.10 -10.60
CA LEU A 32 -11.85 2.45 -10.22
C LEU A 32 -11.06 2.87 -11.47
N VAL A 33 -10.58 4.11 -11.49
CA VAL A 33 -9.79 4.67 -12.62
C VAL A 33 -8.31 4.74 -12.25
N ASP A 34 -8.02 5.14 -11.03
CA ASP A 34 -6.68 5.27 -10.49
C ASP A 34 -6.73 5.21 -8.95
N HIS A 35 -5.62 4.84 -8.33
CA HIS A 35 -5.43 4.87 -6.88
C HIS A 35 -3.96 5.17 -6.55
N ARG A 36 -3.74 6.02 -5.55
CA ARG A 36 -2.42 6.28 -4.99
C ARG A 36 -2.42 5.83 -3.54
N MET A 37 -1.60 4.84 -3.22
CA MET A 37 -1.42 4.36 -1.85
C MET A 37 0.03 4.56 -1.42
N GLU A 38 0.22 5.39 -0.39
CA GLU A 38 1.52 5.58 0.26
C GLU A 38 1.46 4.96 1.65
N LEU A 39 2.28 3.93 1.85
CA LEU A 39 2.44 3.31 3.16
C LEU A 39 3.75 3.79 3.77
N PHE A 40 3.70 4.22 5.02
CA PHE A 40 4.86 4.63 5.82
C PHE A 40 5.06 3.61 6.93
N GLY A 41 6.30 3.20 7.18
CA GLY A 41 6.59 2.24 8.22
C GLY A 41 8.04 2.31 8.69
N VAL A 42 8.31 1.62 9.79
CA VAL A 42 9.65 1.35 10.31
C VAL A 42 9.96 -0.14 10.13
N LYS A 43 11.25 -0.51 10.07
CA LYS A 43 11.63 -1.93 9.99
C LYS A 43 11.27 -2.64 11.29
N LEU A 44 10.67 -3.82 11.17
CA LEU A 44 10.33 -4.67 12.33
C LEU A 44 11.59 -5.22 13.04
N ASP A 45 12.69 -5.39 12.31
CA ASP A 45 13.96 -5.92 12.83
C ASP A 45 14.78 -4.90 13.64
N ARG A 46 14.18 -3.77 14.04
CA ARG A 46 14.77 -2.97 15.11
C ARG A 46 14.48 -3.71 16.42
N ASP A 47 15.26 -4.76 16.67
CA ASP A 47 15.45 -5.32 18.00
C ASP A 47 15.58 -4.13 18.97
N GLU A 48 14.66 -4.05 19.94
CA GLU A 48 14.78 -3.16 21.08
C GLU A 48 16.05 -3.56 21.84
N GLY A 49 17.16 -2.90 21.50
CA GLY A 49 18.40 -2.92 22.28
C GLY A 49 18.28 -2.09 23.54
#